data_AF-A0A8J7I6A4-F1
#
_entry.id   AF-A0A8J7I6A4-F1
#
_cell.length_a   1.000
_cell.length_b   1.000
_cell.length_c   1.000
_cell.angle_alpha   90.00
_cell.angle_beta   90.00
_cell.angle_gamma   90.00
#
_symmetry.space_group_name_H-M   'P 1'
#
loop_
_entity.id
_entity.type
_entity.pdbx_description
1 polymer ?
#
loop_
_entity_poly.entity_id
_entity_poly.type
_entity_poly.pdbx_seq_one_letter_code
_entity_poly.pdbx_strand_id
1 'polypeptide(L)'
;MRKVYESDRRIWAKQLLSYRVSLLKCDRHQRIFLICRSLASSTLVAILSSCSFQPDSVTLSSGTAGGFYNRVGEQISNSTKTTVGLKVSNLDSQGSYENLQRLLERKVDFALVQLDVASEAMRQGKVQAVAILANEYLQMITRKDSGLQVFADLQGKRVATGTPGSGIRFTTSQLIKADKLQIQEDAADFERAFQKLNTRQIDAIAYVGSVGASQKLRQQFINDPNLKIIPIQKSLINNLTILDPGSYQSATLPMGTYTSRPPIPEQEISTISTATVLVTRPDMDKNKVGLVTWSIISTARTYSQFYPELQTTEASESLRKGLFYIHPAAQKVFEEGDPRAAFIRYWQSNSDLQAGVFILVSTSVVGLLIGQWRKQSSQKLLATTVNRINELKNLLTENPQEALKGIEDLRQEHRLRFIDGAVTTEIYEQLQHKTHIFADECRLILERQRKKFVMDTLLLLDEWQATLQTDPDVALQKLGQIKQDYRDMLLSDQVDIEAYVELMQLTLMSVMTLMPKSSQG
;
A
#
# COMPACT_ATOMS: atom_id res chain seq x y z
N MET A 1 -9.17 -8.27 40.27
CA MET A 1 -8.41 -8.02 39.02
C MET A 1 -6.89 -8.25 39.10
N ARG A 2 -6.25 -8.48 40.27
CA ARG A 2 -4.79 -8.72 40.34
C ARG A 2 -4.33 -10.17 40.14
N LYS A 3 -5.20 -11.17 40.37
CA LYS A 3 -4.84 -12.60 40.25
C LYS A 3 -4.95 -13.19 38.84
N VAL A 4 -5.66 -12.53 37.91
CA VAL A 4 -5.80 -12.98 36.51
C VAL A 4 -4.64 -12.48 35.64
N TYR A 5 -3.94 -11.42 36.07
CA TYR A 5 -2.85 -10.82 35.29
C TYR A 5 -1.48 -11.53 35.47
N GLU A 6 -1.31 -12.33 36.53
CA GLU A 6 -0.06 -13.04 36.82
C GLU A 6 0.01 -14.45 36.20
N SER A 7 -1.12 -15.11 35.93
CA SER A 7 -1.12 -16.43 35.27
C SER A 7 -0.76 -16.31 33.78
N ASP A 8 -1.24 -15.27 33.11
CA ASP A 8 -0.98 -15.06 31.68
C ASP A 8 0.49 -14.71 31.39
N ARG A 9 1.17 -13.95 32.24
CA ARG A 9 2.62 -13.66 32.06
C ARG A 9 3.48 -14.92 32.14
N ARG A 10 3.13 -15.89 32.99
CA ARG A 10 3.89 -17.15 33.12
C ARG A 10 3.66 -18.09 31.94
N ILE A 11 2.47 -18.07 31.33
CA ILE A 11 2.13 -18.87 30.15
C ILE A 11 2.84 -18.31 28.91
N TRP A 12 2.81 -16.99 28.72
CA TRP A 12 3.51 -16.32 27.62
C TRP A 12 5.03 -16.42 27.73
N ALA A 13 5.61 -16.29 28.93
CA ALA A 13 7.05 -16.47 29.13
C ALA A 13 7.51 -17.91 28.83
N LYS A 14 6.71 -18.92 29.17
CA LYS A 14 7.01 -20.33 28.83
C LYS A 14 6.86 -20.63 27.34
N GLN A 15 5.88 -20.01 26.65
CA GLN A 15 5.74 -20.11 25.19
C GLN A 15 6.86 -19.41 24.43
N LEU A 16 7.34 -18.25 24.92
CA LEU A 16 8.47 -17.54 24.31
C LEU A 16 9.79 -18.31 24.51
N LEU A 17 10.01 -18.92 25.68
CA LEU A 17 11.16 -19.78 25.94
C LEU A 17 11.13 -21.07 25.12
N SER A 18 9.96 -21.70 24.93
CA SER A 18 9.86 -22.89 24.06
C SER A 18 10.08 -22.57 22.58
N TYR A 19 9.63 -21.40 22.12
CA TYR A 19 9.95 -20.89 20.77
C TYR A 19 11.44 -20.61 20.59
N ARG A 20 12.10 -20.00 21.60
CA ARG A 20 13.53 -19.70 21.56
C ARG A 20 14.40 -20.97 21.54
N VAL A 21 14.00 -21.99 22.29
CA VAL A 21 14.71 -23.29 22.35
C VAL A 21 14.49 -24.12 21.07
N SER A 22 13.32 -24.02 20.44
CA SER A 22 13.02 -24.63 19.13
C SER A 22 13.86 -23.99 18.00
N LEU A 23 13.97 -22.65 17.98
CA LEU A 23 14.77 -21.92 17.00
C LEU A 23 16.27 -22.20 17.09
N LEU A 24 16.80 -22.60 18.25
CA LEU A 24 18.21 -22.90 18.45
C LEU A 24 18.65 -24.28 17.92
N LYS A 25 17.72 -25.21 17.68
CA LYS A 25 18.00 -26.58 17.20
C LYS A 25 17.81 -26.78 15.68
N CYS A 26 17.48 -25.72 14.96
CA CYS A 26 17.09 -25.79 13.55
C CYS A 26 18.21 -25.23 12.64
N ASP A 27 18.47 -25.89 11.51
CA ASP A 27 19.56 -25.60 10.57
C ASP A 27 19.46 -24.17 9.97
N ARG A 28 20.62 -23.58 9.61
CA ARG A 28 20.78 -22.16 9.25
C ARG A 28 19.89 -21.74 8.08
N HIS A 29 19.62 -22.64 7.14
CA HIS A 29 18.74 -22.42 5.98
C HIS A 29 17.24 -22.38 6.34
N GLN A 30 16.79 -23.22 7.27
CA GLN A 30 15.40 -23.21 7.74
C GLN A 30 15.09 -21.96 8.57
N ARG A 31 16.07 -21.41 9.32
CA ARG A 31 15.92 -20.12 10.02
C ARG A 31 15.72 -18.96 9.05
N ILE A 32 16.51 -18.88 7.97
CA ILE A 32 16.37 -17.82 6.95
C ILE A 32 14.99 -17.91 6.30
N PHE A 33 14.53 -19.11 5.95
CA PHE A 33 13.22 -19.32 5.32
C PHE A 33 12.04 -18.94 6.25
N LEU A 34 12.11 -19.29 7.53
CA LEU A 34 11.10 -18.92 8.54
C LEU A 34 11.12 -17.42 8.87
N ILE A 35 12.31 -16.79 8.89
CA ILE A 35 12.47 -15.35 9.06
C ILE A 35 11.92 -14.60 7.84
N CYS A 36 12.16 -15.07 6.61
CA CYS A 36 11.59 -14.47 5.40
C CYS A 36 10.07 -14.62 5.32
N ARG A 37 9.50 -15.77 5.73
CA ARG A 37 8.04 -15.96 5.78
C ARG A 37 7.38 -15.11 6.86
N SER A 38 7.99 -14.99 8.03
CA SER A 38 7.49 -14.12 9.09
C SER A 38 7.63 -12.65 8.71
N LEU A 39 8.73 -12.22 8.08
CA LEU A 39 8.85 -10.87 7.53
C LEU A 39 7.77 -10.59 6.48
N ALA A 40 7.56 -11.50 5.51
CA ALA A 40 6.55 -11.34 4.46
C ALA A 40 5.11 -11.30 4.99
N SER A 41 4.80 -12.11 6.01
CA SER A 41 3.49 -12.09 6.67
C SER A 41 3.31 -10.84 7.56
N SER A 42 4.40 -10.32 8.12
CA SER A 42 4.40 -9.08 8.93
C SER A 42 4.24 -7.84 8.04
N THR A 43 4.86 -7.81 6.86
CA THR A 43 4.63 -6.74 5.86
C THR A 43 3.20 -6.78 5.32
N LEU A 44 2.63 -7.96 5.09
CA LEU A 44 1.24 -8.08 4.62
C LEU A 44 0.21 -7.59 5.67
N VAL A 45 0.45 -7.87 6.96
CA VAL A 45 -0.40 -7.41 8.06
C VAL A 45 -0.18 -5.92 8.36
N ALA A 46 1.03 -5.39 8.19
CA ALA A 46 1.30 -3.96 8.31
C ALA A 46 0.61 -3.13 7.20
N ILE A 47 0.55 -3.66 5.97
CA ILE A 47 -0.18 -3.02 4.86
C ILE A 47 -1.70 -2.99 5.12
N LEU A 48 -2.24 -4.01 5.78
CA LEU A 48 -3.69 -4.10 6.09
C LEU A 48 -4.09 -3.34 7.37
N SER A 49 -3.15 -3.05 8.27
CA SER A 49 -3.44 -2.43 9.58
C SER A 49 -3.20 -0.91 9.62
N SER A 50 -2.65 -0.31 8.56
CA SER A 50 -2.44 1.15 8.47
C SER A 50 -3.67 1.95 8.02
N CYS A 51 -4.85 1.34 7.93
CA CYS A 51 -6.08 2.04 7.58
C CYS A 51 -7.00 2.24 8.79
N SER A 52 -6.47 2.78 9.90
CA SER A 52 -7.31 3.56 10.82
C SER A 52 -7.27 5.02 10.37
N PHE A 53 -7.94 5.31 9.26
CA PHE A 53 -8.15 6.68 8.79
C PHE A 53 -9.02 7.39 9.84
N GLN A 54 -8.40 8.19 10.72
CA GLN A 54 -9.15 9.24 11.41
C GLN A 54 -9.83 10.10 10.33
N PRO A 55 -11.09 10.55 10.50
CA PRO A 55 -11.70 11.44 9.53
C PRO A 55 -10.89 12.74 9.48
N ASP A 56 -10.05 12.85 8.45
CA ASP A 56 -9.27 14.04 8.15
C ASP A 56 -10.24 15.22 8.00
N SER A 57 -10.18 16.16 8.94
CA SER A 57 -10.90 17.41 8.83
C SER A 57 -9.99 18.48 8.26
N VAL A 58 -10.61 19.47 7.62
CA VAL A 58 -9.99 20.74 7.23
C VAL A 58 -10.90 21.89 7.63
N THR A 59 -10.33 23.07 7.75
CA THR A 59 -11.03 24.30 8.11
C THR A 59 -11.10 25.23 6.91
N LEU A 60 -12.25 25.91 6.76
CA LEU A 60 -12.50 26.87 5.69
C LEU A 60 -12.98 28.18 6.30
N SER A 61 -12.34 29.31 6.00
CA SER A 61 -12.89 30.63 6.31
C SER A 61 -13.70 31.15 5.13
N SER A 62 -14.96 31.54 5.36
CA SER A 62 -15.88 31.92 4.29
C SER A 62 -16.48 33.32 4.42
N GLY A 63 -17.63 33.51 5.04
CA GLY A 63 -18.25 34.83 5.14
C GLY A 63 -19.30 34.86 6.23
N THR A 64 -20.07 35.94 6.28
CA THR A 64 -21.12 36.09 7.28
C THR A 64 -22.16 34.98 7.12
N ALA A 65 -22.67 34.44 8.22
CA ALA A 65 -23.70 33.41 8.23
C ALA A 65 -24.85 33.73 7.24
N GLY A 66 -25.19 32.77 6.38
CA GLY A 66 -26.22 32.91 5.35
C GLY A 66 -25.84 33.82 4.16
N GLY A 67 -24.65 34.42 4.17
CA GLY A 67 -24.08 35.18 3.04
C GLY A 67 -23.63 34.27 1.88
N PHE A 68 -23.24 34.87 0.76
CA PHE A 68 -22.83 34.12 -0.43
C PHE A 68 -21.66 33.16 -0.14
N TYR A 69 -20.55 33.67 0.43
CA TYR A 69 -19.39 32.84 0.76
C TYR A 69 -19.71 31.75 1.77
N ASN A 70 -20.52 32.04 2.80
CA ASN A 70 -20.93 31.03 3.76
C ASN A 70 -21.71 29.88 3.08
N ARG A 71 -22.65 30.18 2.18
CA ARG A 71 -23.37 29.14 1.40
C ARG A 71 -22.45 28.36 0.45
N VAL A 72 -21.48 29.03 -0.18
CA VAL A 72 -20.44 28.34 -0.97
C VAL A 72 -19.63 27.40 -0.08
N GLY A 73 -19.24 27.83 1.13
CA GLY A 73 -18.49 27.01 2.08
C GLY A 73 -19.29 25.81 2.62
N GLU A 74 -20.57 26.00 2.92
CA GLU A 74 -21.50 24.90 3.27
C GLU A 74 -21.58 23.90 2.12
N GLN A 75 -21.62 24.39 0.88
CA GLN A 75 -21.70 23.54 -0.27
C GLN A 75 -20.40 22.76 -0.55
N ILE A 76 -19.23 23.39 -0.37
CA ILE A 76 -17.93 22.68 -0.37
C ILE A 76 -17.93 21.61 0.72
N SER A 77 -18.46 21.92 1.91
CA SER A 77 -18.53 20.98 3.04
C SER A 77 -19.42 19.77 2.75
N ASN A 78 -20.56 19.99 2.09
CA ASN A 78 -21.44 18.90 1.67
C ASN A 78 -20.80 18.05 0.54
N SER A 79 -20.19 18.69 -0.46
CA SER A 79 -19.52 18.00 -1.57
C SER A 79 -18.37 17.13 -1.08
N THR A 80 -17.48 17.67 -0.24
CA THR A 80 -16.35 16.93 0.31
C THR A 80 -16.80 15.74 1.15
N LYS A 81 -17.78 15.93 2.03
CA LYS A 81 -18.32 14.85 2.86
C LYS A 81 -18.93 13.72 2.02
N THR A 82 -19.68 14.06 0.98
CA THR A 82 -20.42 13.07 0.16
C THR A 82 -19.54 12.37 -0.88
N THR A 83 -18.58 13.07 -1.49
CA THR A 83 -17.76 12.52 -2.59
C THR A 83 -16.49 11.82 -2.10
N VAL A 84 -15.86 12.35 -1.05
CA VAL A 84 -14.52 11.92 -0.59
C VAL A 84 -14.45 11.63 0.90
N GLY A 85 -15.53 11.81 1.66
CA GLY A 85 -15.56 11.53 3.10
C GLY A 85 -14.76 12.51 3.97
N LEU A 86 -14.26 13.60 3.39
CA LEU A 86 -13.48 14.64 4.08
C LEU A 86 -14.44 15.61 4.79
N LYS A 87 -14.20 15.92 6.07
CA LYS A 87 -15.02 16.89 6.81
C LYS A 87 -14.42 18.29 6.65
N VAL A 88 -15.17 19.22 6.06
CA VAL A 88 -14.80 20.65 6.06
C VAL A 88 -15.58 21.36 7.17
N SER A 89 -14.87 22.07 8.04
CA SER A 89 -15.45 22.96 9.04
C SER A 89 -15.48 24.38 8.47
N ASN A 90 -16.66 24.80 8.01
CA ASN A 90 -16.89 26.15 7.52
C ASN A 90 -16.99 27.15 8.68
N LEU A 91 -16.11 28.14 8.72
CA LEU A 91 -16.03 29.17 9.74
C LEU A 91 -16.48 30.52 9.18
N ASP A 92 -17.40 31.16 9.88
CA ASP A 92 -17.91 32.48 9.52
C ASP A 92 -16.84 33.57 9.68
N SER A 93 -16.93 34.59 8.84
CA SER A 93 -16.03 35.75 8.84
C SER A 93 -16.73 37.01 8.32
N GLN A 94 -16.03 38.13 8.34
CA GLN A 94 -16.45 39.40 7.72
C GLN A 94 -16.19 39.44 6.20
N GLY A 95 -15.54 38.43 5.63
CA GLY A 95 -15.29 38.31 4.19
C GLY A 95 -13.81 38.18 3.82
N SER A 96 -13.52 38.46 2.54
CA SER A 96 -12.25 38.11 1.87
C SER A 96 -10.99 38.55 2.60
N TYR A 97 -10.94 39.79 3.11
CA TYR A 97 -9.73 40.29 3.77
C TYR A 97 -9.47 39.57 5.09
N GLU A 98 -10.50 39.36 5.91
CA GLU A 98 -10.36 38.56 7.13
C GLU A 98 -10.00 37.10 6.82
N ASN A 99 -10.61 36.50 5.80
CA ASN A 99 -10.29 35.12 5.41
C ASN A 99 -8.82 34.96 5.01
N LEU A 100 -8.31 35.89 4.21
CA LEU A 100 -6.91 35.88 3.80
C LEU A 100 -5.99 36.02 5.02
N GLN A 101 -6.30 36.93 5.95
CA GLN A 101 -5.53 37.08 7.18
C GLN A 101 -5.54 35.78 8.01
N ARG A 102 -6.71 35.17 8.24
CA ARG A 102 -6.82 33.89 8.95
C ARG A 102 -6.02 32.77 8.27
N LEU A 103 -5.99 32.73 6.94
CA LEU A 103 -5.21 31.74 6.18
C LEU A 103 -3.70 31.96 6.36
N LEU A 104 -3.24 33.21 6.25
CA LEU A 104 -1.84 33.60 6.42
C LEU A 104 -1.36 33.36 7.87
N GLU A 105 -2.23 33.59 8.85
CA GLU A 105 -2.00 33.31 10.27
C GLU A 105 -2.13 31.82 10.64
N ARG A 106 -2.37 30.93 9.66
CA ARG A 106 -2.56 29.49 9.86
C ARG A 106 -3.73 29.12 10.80
N LYS A 107 -4.74 29.98 10.91
CA LYS A 107 -5.98 29.72 11.68
C LYS A 107 -6.98 28.87 10.91
N VAL A 108 -6.88 28.84 9.57
CA VAL A 108 -7.70 28.01 8.69
C VAL A 108 -6.86 27.35 7.61
N ASP A 109 -7.33 26.26 7.00
CA ASP A 109 -6.62 25.55 5.92
C ASP A 109 -6.93 26.12 4.53
N PHE A 110 -8.17 26.57 4.35
CA PHE A 110 -8.67 27.16 3.12
C PHE A 110 -9.39 28.47 3.40
N ALA A 111 -9.44 29.34 2.40
CA ALA A 111 -10.16 30.60 2.47
C ALA A 111 -10.87 30.90 1.15
N LEU A 112 -12.12 31.36 1.22
CA LEU A 112 -12.78 32.01 0.09
C LEU A 112 -12.38 33.47 0.08
N VAL A 113 -11.84 33.95 -1.03
CA VAL A 113 -11.36 35.32 -1.16
C VAL A 113 -11.66 35.84 -2.56
N GLN A 114 -11.76 37.15 -2.70
CA GLN A 114 -11.70 37.78 -4.01
C GLN A 114 -10.26 37.79 -4.51
N LEU A 115 -10.07 37.67 -5.82
CA LEU A 115 -8.76 37.55 -6.43
C LEU A 115 -7.92 38.81 -6.23
N ASP A 116 -8.52 40.00 -6.33
CA ASP A 116 -7.88 41.27 -6.02
C ASP A 116 -7.38 41.38 -4.57
N VAL A 117 -8.14 40.82 -3.62
CA VAL A 117 -7.71 40.75 -2.21
C VAL A 117 -6.51 39.81 -2.05
N ALA A 118 -6.49 38.68 -2.75
CA ALA A 118 -5.44 37.66 -2.65
C ALA A 118 -4.21 37.93 -3.53
N SER A 119 -4.34 38.80 -4.53
CA SER A 119 -3.39 38.99 -5.62
C SER A 119 -1.96 39.24 -5.14
N GLU A 120 -1.78 40.13 -4.17
CA GLU A 120 -0.47 40.42 -3.60
C GLU A 120 0.12 39.22 -2.85
N ALA A 121 -0.69 38.52 -2.05
CA ALA A 121 -0.24 37.33 -1.35
C ALA A 121 0.11 36.19 -2.32
N MET A 122 -0.60 36.07 -3.45
CA MET A 122 -0.31 35.11 -4.50
C MET A 122 1.01 35.44 -5.22
N ARG A 123 1.24 36.71 -5.59
CA ARG A 123 2.51 37.18 -6.18
C ARG A 123 3.71 36.95 -5.25
N GLN A 124 3.51 37.11 -3.95
CA GLN A 124 4.53 36.82 -2.93
C GLN A 124 4.70 35.32 -2.64
N GLY A 125 3.93 34.44 -3.29
CA GLY A 125 3.97 33.00 -3.08
C GLY A 125 3.49 32.54 -1.70
N LYS A 126 2.74 33.39 -0.96
CA LYS A 126 2.23 33.07 0.38
C LYS A 126 0.96 32.23 0.35
N VAL A 127 0.18 32.35 -0.73
CA VAL A 127 -1.04 31.58 -0.96
C VAL A 127 -1.10 31.13 -2.41
N GLN A 128 -1.81 30.04 -2.66
CA GLN A 128 -2.03 29.47 -3.99
C GLN A 128 -3.52 29.20 -4.21
N ALA A 129 -3.97 29.38 -5.45
CA ALA A 129 -5.34 29.10 -5.83
C ALA A 129 -5.61 27.59 -5.87
N VAL A 130 -6.79 27.20 -5.45
CA VAL A 130 -7.32 25.83 -5.53
C VAL A 130 -8.36 25.74 -6.65
N ALA A 131 -9.23 26.74 -6.76
CA ALA A 131 -10.23 26.85 -7.83
C ALA A 131 -10.73 28.30 -7.96
N ILE A 132 -11.07 28.72 -9.19
CA ILE A 132 -11.94 29.88 -9.44
C ILE A 132 -13.38 29.38 -9.43
N LEU A 133 -14.24 30.04 -8.65
CA LEU A 133 -15.61 29.58 -8.43
C LEU A 133 -16.63 30.43 -9.19
N ALA A 134 -16.54 31.75 -9.06
CA ALA A 134 -17.50 32.68 -9.64
C ALA A 134 -16.83 34.02 -9.94
N ASN A 135 -17.37 34.79 -10.88
CA ASN A 135 -17.05 36.22 -11.00
C ASN A 135 -17.99 37.07 -10.13
N GLU A 136 -17.43 38.08 -9.48
CA GLU A 136 -18.14 39.07 -8.68
C GLU A 136 -17.99 40.46 -9.30
N TYR A 137 -19.09 41.19 -9.39
CA TYR A 137 -19.19 42.43 -10.13
C TYR A 137 -19.39 43.58 -9.15
N LEU A 138 -18.61 44.65 -9.30
CA LEU A 138 -18.82 45.85 -8.52
C LEU A 138 -20.08 46.58 -9.00
N GLN A 139 -20.90 47.04 -8.08
CA GLN A 139 -22.15 47.71 -8.35
C GLN A 139 -22.30 48.87 -7.40
N MET A 140 -22.44 50.07 -7.96
CA MET A 140 -22.70 51.28 -7.18
C MET A 140 -24.18 51.59 -7.21
N ILE A 141 -24.83 51.38 -6.08
CA ILE A 141 -26.28 51.50 -5.91
C ILE A 141 -26.57 52.85 -5.29
N THR A 142 -27.52 53.58 -5.83
CA THR A 142 -27.96 54.89 -5.32
C THR A 142 -29.45 55.10 -5.57
N ARG A 143 -30.00 56.21 -5.10
CA ARG A 143 -31.36 56.63 -5.40
C ARG A 143 -31.42 57.35 -6.77
N LYS A 144 -32.53 57.22 -7.49
CA LYS A 144 -32.80 57.90 -8.76
C LYS A 144 -32.77 59.43 -8.59
N ASP A 145 -33.24 59.92 -7.45
CA ASP A 145 -33.30 61.35 -7.08
C ASP A 145 -31.97 61.95 -6.58
N SER A 146 -30.89 61.15 -6.49
CA SER A 146 -29.60 61.59 -5.93
C SER A 146 -28.81 62.55 -6.83
N GLY A 147 -29.15 62.62 -8.12
CA GLY A 147 -28.37 63.33 -9.14
C GLY A 147 -27.08 62.60 -9.58
N LEU A 148 -26.70 61.48 -8.94
CA LEU A 148 -25.52 60.70 -9.30
C LEU A 148 -25.79 59.91 -10.59
N GLN A 149 -24.91 60.02 -11.59
CA GLN A 149 -25.04 59.35 -12.88
C GLN A 149 -23.88 58.41 -13.18
N VAL A 150 -22.68 58.70 -12.68
CA VAL A 150 -21.47 57.90 -12.90
C VAL A 150 -20.63 57.82 -11.63
N PHE A 151 -19.70 56.86 -11.57
CA PHE A 151 -18.83 56.65 -10.39
C PHE A 151 -18.08 57.92 -9.91
N ALA A 152 -17.68 58.81 -10.83
CA ALA A 152 -16.96 60.04 -10.48
C ALA A 152 -17.83 61.07 -9.72
N ASP A 153 -19.16 60.97 -9.84
CA ASP A 153 -20.09 61.85 -9.11
C ASP A 153 -20.09 61.57 -7.60
N LEU A 154 -19.41 60.50 -7.16
CA LEU A 154 -19.22 60.17 -5.76
C LEU A 154 -18.27 61.13 -5.03
N GLN A 155 -17.61 62.06 -5.74
CA GLN A 155 -16.75 63.07 -5.12
C GLN A 155 -17.47 63.81 -3.98
N GLY A 156 -16.90 63.74 -2.78
CA GLY A 156 -17.41 64.34 -1.55
C GLY A 156 -18.66 63.67 -0.96
N LYS A 157 -19.16 62.59 -1.56
CA LYS A 157 -20.38 61.88 -1.14
C LYS A 157 -20.12 60.88 -0.01
N ARG A 158 -21.19 60.53 0.70
CA ARG A 158 -21.18 59.50 1.75
C ARG A 158 -21.48 58.15 1.12
N VAL A 159 -20.53 57.23 1.17
CA VAL A 159 -20.62 55.95 0.47
C VAL A 159 -20.45 54.82 1.47
N ALA A 160 -21.43 53.91 1.52
CA ALA A 160 -21.24 52.65 2.24
C ALA A 160 -20.30 51.75 1.45
N THR A 161 -19.08 51.56 1.95
CA THR A 161 -18.04 50.76 1.29
C THR A 161 -17.99 49.32 1.80
N GLY A 162 -18.87 48.95 2.73
CA GLY A 162 -18.89 47.64 3.38
C GLY A 162 -18.10 47.59 4.69
N THR A 163 -18.26 46.49 5.42
CA THR A 163 -17.70 46.32 6.78
C THR A 163 -16.16 46.20 6.76
N PRO A 164 -15.48 46.48 7.88
CA PRO A 164 -14.06 46.18 8.03
C PRO A 164 -13.80 44.69 7.81
N GLY A 165 -12.79 44.33 7.02
CA GLY A 165 -12.47 42.94 6.67
C GLY A 165 -13.23 42.37 5.47
N SER A 166 -14.20 43.12 4.91
CA SER A 166 -14.91 42.70 3.70
C SER A 166 -14.10 42.92 2.42
N GLY A 167 -14.33 42.05 1.44
CA GLY A 167 -13.80 42.23 0.10
C GLY A 167 -14.38 43.44 -0.64
N ILE A 168 -15.68 43.73 -0.42
CA ILE A 168 -16.37 44.92 -0.94
C ILE A 168 -15.58 46.19 -0.61
N ARG A 169 -15.13 46.32 0.64
CA ARG A 169 -14.35 47.50 1.06
C ARG A 169 -13.01 47.58 0.37
N PHE A 170 -12.31 46.45 0.23
CA PHE A 170 -11.04 46.39 -0.48
C PHE A 170 -11.20 46.82 -1.94
N THR A 171 -12.07 46.15 -2.71
CA THR A 171 -12.33 46.47 -4.12
C THR A 171 -12.75 47.92 -4.31
N THR A 172 -13.68 48.41 -3.50
CA THR A 172 -14.15 49.81 -3.58
C THR A 172 -13.00 50.79 -3.31
N SER A 173 -12.15 50.51 -2.32
CA SER A 173 -10.97 51.33 -2.02
C SER A 173 -9.98 51.38 -3.18
N GLN A 174 -9.82 50.28 -3.91
CA GLN A 174 -8.92 50.25 -5.08
C GLN A 174 -9.42 51.16 -6.21
N LEU A 175 -10.74 51.22 -6.46
CA LEU A 175 -11.28 52.16 -7.44
C LEU A 175 -11.17 53.61 -6.98
N ILE A 176 -11.52 53.89 -5.72
CA ILE A 176 -11.42 55.25 -5.17
C ILE A 176 -9.98 55.76 -5.30
N LYS A 177 -8.98 54.93 -4.98
CA LYS A 177 -7.56 55.27 -5.15
C LYS A 177 -7.18 55.47 -6.61
N ALA A 178 -7.63 54.61 -7.51
CA ALA A 178 -7.31 54.68 -8.94
C ALA A 178 -7.90 55.94 -9.61
N ASP A 179 -9.09 56.37 -9.17
CA ASP A 179 -9.76 57.58 -9.66
C ASP A 179 -9.42 58.84 -8.83
N LYS A 180 -8.64 58.69 -7.76
CA LYS A 180 -8.26 59.74 -6.80
C LYS A 180 -9.46 60.48 -6.19
N LEU A 181 -10.58 59.79 -6.03
CA LEU A 181 -11.80 60.34 -5.44
C LEU A 181 -11.63 60.52 -3.93
N GLN A 182 -12.27 61.55 -3.39
CA GLN A 182 -12.40 61.73 -1.95
C GLN A 182 -13.85 61.48 -1.57
N ILE A 183 -14.09 60.47 -0.73
CA ILE A 183 -15.43 60.10 -0.25
C ILE A 183 -15.47 60.09 1.28
N GLN A 184 -16.68 60.18 1.84
CA GLN A 184 -16.91 59.90 3.25
C GLN A 184 -17.32 58.42 3.39
N GLU A 185 -16.38 57.57 3.81
CA GLU A 185 -16.62 56.14 3.98
C GLU A 185 -17.60 55.85 5.12
N ASP A 186 -18.59 55.00 4.86
CA ASP A 186 -19.46 54.40 5.87
C ASP A 186 -19.25 52.88 5.91
N ALA A 187 -19.00 52.34 7.09
CA ALA A 187 -18.69 50.93 7.30
C ALA A 187 -19.92 50.06 7.60
N ALA A 188 -21.12 50.50 7.21
CA ALA A 188 -22.35 49.75 7.39
C ALA A 188 -22.32 48.39 6.67
N ASP A 189 -22.92 47.39 7.31
CA ASP A 189 -23.26 46.13 6.66
C ASP A 189 -24.40 46.31 5.64
N PHE A 190 -24.72 45.24 4.91
CA PHE A 190 -25.71 45.26 3.83
C PHE A 190 -27.05 45.86 4.26
N GLU A 191 -27.67 45.34 5.32
CA GLU A 191 -29.01 45.79 5.74
C GLU A 191 -28.97 47.23 6.26
N ARG A 192 -27.93 47.57 7.05
CA ARG A 192 -27.78 48.92 7.60
C ARG A 192 -27.48 49.95 6.50
N ALA A 193 -26.75 49.57 5.46
CA ALA A 193 -26.45 50.43 4.32
C ALA A 193 -27.75 50.83 3.59
N PHE A 194 -28.64 49.87 3.29
CA PHE A 194 -29.93 50.20 2.67
C PHE A 194 -30.82 51.06 3.58
N GLN A 195 -30.86 50.79 4.89
CA GLN A 195 -31.57 51.67 5.84
C GLN A 195 -31.03 53.11 5.81
N LYS A 196 -29.70 53.28 5.80
CA LYS A 196 -29.05 54.59 5.71
C LYS A 196 -29.29 55.27 4.36
N LEU A 197 -29.33 54.51 3.27
CA LEU A 197 -29.61 55.04 1.94
C LEU A 197 -31.05 55.56 1.85
N ASN A 198 -32.01 54.79 2.38
CA ASN A 198 -33.43 55.16 2.39
C ASN A 198 -33.69 56.39 3.28
N THR A 199 -32.97 56.50 4.40
CA THR A 199 -33.03 57.66 5.31
C THR A 199 -32.10 58.81 4.91
N ARG A 200 -31.47 58.75 3.73
CA ARG A 200 -30.56 59.78 3.17
C ARG A 200 -29.35 60.11 4.07
N GLN A 201 -28.95 59.19 4.93
CA GLN A 201 -27.72 59.26 5.72
C GLN A 201 -26.47 58.93 4.90
N ILE A 202 -26.65 58.17 3.81
CA ILE A 202 -25.64 57.95 2.78
C ILE A 202 -26.21 58.24 1.39
N ASP A 203 -25.32 58.40 0.41
CA ASP A 203 -25.64 58.78 -0.96
C ASP A 203 -25.49 57.60 -1.94
N ALA A 204 -24.61 56.64 -1.63
CA ALA A 204 -24.44 55.43 -2.43
C ALA A 204 -24.01 54.22 -1.58
N ILE A 205 -24.22 53.02 -2.11
CA ILE A 205 -23.78 51.74 -1.54
C ILE A 205 -22.90 51.05 -2.58
N ALA A 206 -21.71 50.62 -2.17
CA ALA A 206 -20.91 49.68 -2.94
C ALA A 206 -21.35 48.24 -2.62
N TYR A 207 -21.55 47.46 -3.66
CA TYR A 207 -21.85 46.04 -3.57
C TYR A 207 -20.95 45.27 -4.53
N VAL A 208 -20.37 44.15 -4.09
CA VAL A 208 -19.60 43.26 -4.94
C VAL A 208 -20.20 41.86 -4.81
N GLY A 209 -20.58 41.26 -5.93
CA GLY A 209 -21.12 39.91 -5.95
C GLY A 209 -21.54 39.46 -7.35
N SER A 210 -21.82 38.17 -7.51
CA SER A 210 -22.23 37.61 -8.79
C SER A 210 -23.57 38.18 -9.27
N VAL A 211 -23.64 38.44 -10.58
CA VAL A 211 -24.81 39.00 -11.27
C VAL A 211 -26.06 38.18 -10.96
N GLY A 212 -27.10 38.82 -10.44
CA GLY A 212 -28.42 38.20 -10.20
C GLY A 212 -28.47 37.11 -9.13
N ALA A 213 -27.35 36.76 -8.48
CA ALA A 213 -27.28 35.66 -7.52
C ALA A 213 -27.85 36.03 -6.13
N SER A 214 -27.81 37.31 -5.76
CA SER A 214 -28.29 37.77 -4.44
C SER A 214 -29.79 38.01 -4.44
N GLN A 215 -30.54 37.08 -3.85
CA GLN A 215 -31.98 37.24 -3.60
C GLN A 215 -32.27 38.46 -2.72
N LYS A 216 -31.44 38.72 -1.70
CA LYS A 216 -31.60 39.89 -0.82
C LYS A 216 -31.50 41.20 -1.59
N LEU A 217 -30.49 41.33 -2.46
CA LEU A 217 -30.33 42.52 -3.30
C LEU A 217 -31.49 42.68 -4.29
N ARG A 218 -31.96 41.57 -4.89
CA ARG A 218 -33.17 41.59 -5.72
C ARG A 218 -34.38 42.13 -4.93
N GLN A 219 -34.57 41.71 -3.69
CA GLN A 219 -35.69 42.19 -2.87
C GLN A 219 -35.57 43.68 -2.53
N GLN A 220 -34.36 44.22 -2.32
CA GLN A 220 -34.19 45.66 -2.14
C GLN A 220 -34.67 46.44 -3.38
N PHE A 221 -34.32 45.99 -4.59
CA PHE A 221 -34.79 46.61 -5.83
C PHE A 221 -36.30 46.43 -6.09
N ILE A 222 -36.90 45.32 -5.66
CA ILE A 222 -38.35 45.11 -5.76
C ILE A 222 -39.10 46.04 -4.81
N ASN A 223 -38.60 46.19 -3.58
CA ASN A 223 -39.26 46.97 -2.53
C ASN A 223 -39.10 48.48 -2.72
N ASP A 224 -38.00 48.93 -3.34
CA ASP A 224 -37.76 50.34 -3.62
C ASP A 224 -37.44 50.58 -5.11
N PRO A 225 -38.44 50.96 -5.93
CA PRO A 225 -38.24 51.27 -7.34
C PRO A 225 -37.47 52.58 -7.57
N ASN A 226 -37.18 53.36 -6.51
CA ASN A 226 -36.33 54.54 -6.60
C ASN A 226 -34.84 54.22 -6.55
N LEU A 227 -34.45 52.94 -6.45
CA LEU A 227 -33.04 52.55 -6.55
C LEU A 227 -32.60 52.46 -8.02
N LYS A 228 -31.33 52.81 -8.27
CA LYS A 228 -30.63 52.62 -9.55
C LYS A 228 -29.19 52.20 -9.31
N ILE A 229 -28.56 51.68 -10.36
CA ILE A 229 -27.13 51.38 -10.38
C ILE A 229 -26.46 52.39 -11.32
N ILE A 230 -25.32 52.95 -10.94
CA ILE A 230 -24.54 53.87 -11.78
C ILE A 230 -23.33 53.16 -12.40
N PRO A 231 -22.99 53.43 -13.67
CA PRO A 231 -21.82 52.87 -14.34
C PRO A 231 -20.49 53.41 -13.80
N ILE A 232 -19.47 52.59 -13.99
CA ILE A 232 -18.06 52.94 -13.82
C ILE A 232 -17.54 53.38 -15.19
N GLN A 233 -16.81 54.49 -15.25
CA GLN A 233 -16.32 55.00 -16.53
C GLN A 233 -15.32 54.02 -17.15
N LYS A 234 -15.41 53.84 -18.47
CA LYS A 234 -14.49 52.97 -19.22
C LYS A 234 -13.02 53.33 -19.02
N SER A 235 -12.68 54.61 -18.85
CA SER A 235 -11.31 55.05 -18.55
C SER A 235 -10.80 54.48 -17.23
N LEU A 236 -11.62 54.49 -16.17
CA LEU A 236 -11.27 53.94 -14.86
C LEU A 236 -11.18 52.41 -14.91
N ILE A 237 -12.14 51.76 -15.59
CA ILE A 237 -12.11 50.31 -15.85
C ILE A 237 -10.79 49.93 -16.54
N ASN A 238 -10.48 50.59 -17.66
CA ASN A 238 -9.27 50.33 -18.44
C ASN A 238 -8.00 50.54 -17.60
N ASN A 239 -7.92 51.64 -16.85
CA ASN A 239 -6.79 51.94 -15.98
C ASN A 239 -6.57 50.81 -14.96
N LEU A 240 -7.63 50.38 -14.26
CA LEU A 240 -7.51 49.34 -13.25
C LEU A 240 -7.14 47.97 -13.86
N THR A 241 -7.71 47.63 -15.01
CA THR A 241 -7.38 46.38 -15.73
C THR A 241 -5.96 46.38 -16.31
N ILE A 242 -5.37 47.54 -16.58
CA ILE A 242 -3.96 47.65 -17.00
C ILE A 242 -3.02 47.53 -15.78
N LEU A 243 -3.40 48.13 -14.65
CA LEU A 243 -2.60 48.12 -13.42
C LEU A 243 -2.58 46.74 -12.76
N ASP A 244 -3.69 46.00 -12.79
CA ASP A 244 -3.78 44.64 -12.23
C ASP A 244 -4.66 43.73 -13.11
N PRO A 245 -4.14 43.31 -14.29
CA PRO A 245 -4.88 42.48 -15.24
C PRO A 245 -5.17 41.07 -14.74
N GLY A 246 -4.45 40.62 -13.69
CA GLY A 246 -4.70 39.32 -13.07
C GLY A 246 -5.92 39.33 -12.15
N SER A 247 -6.26 40.49 -11.58
CA SER A 247 -7.28 40.60 -10.55
C SER A 247 -8.59 41.19 -11.03
N TYR A 248 -8.54 42.05 -12.05
CA TYR A 248 -9.69 42.78 -12.56
C TYR A 248 -9.93 42.53 -14.04
N GLN A 249 -11.20 42.41 -14.40
CA GLN A 249 -11.65 42.32 -15.78
C GLN A 249 -12.70 43.38 -16.07
N SER A 250 -12.72 43.88 -17.31
CA SER A 250 -13.83 44.71 -17.78
C SER A 250 -15.10 43.85 -17.87
N ALA A 251 -16.20 44.37 -17.36
CA ALA A 251 -17.45 43.64 -17.26
C ALA A 251 -18.66 44.53 -17.60
N THR A 252 -19.77 43.89 -17.95
CA THR A 252 -21.04 44.57 -18.19
C THR A 252 -22.12 43.88 -17.37
N LEU A 253 -22.90 44.67 -16.64
CA LEU A 253 -24.10 44.23 -15.95
C LEU A 253 -25.29 44.32 -16.92
N PRO A 254 -25.93 43.20 -17.30
CA PRO A 254 -27.02 43.21 -18.27
C PRO A 254 -28.25 43.98 -17.77
N MET A 255 -28.99 44.58 -18.71
CA MET A 255 -30.30 45.16 -18.45
C MET A 255 -31.23 44.14 -17.80
N GLY A 256 -32.01 44.57 -16.80
CA GLY A 256 -33.02 43.72 -16.18
C GLY A 256 -32.48 42.57 -15.30
N THR A 257 -31.21 42.61 -14.90
CA THR A 257 -30.57 41.61 -14.02
C THR A 257 -31.38 41.33 -12.73
N TYR A 258 -31.94 42.38 -12.11
CA TYR A 258 -32.62 42.29 -10.82
C TYR A 258 -34.14 42.17 -10.97
N THR A 259 -34.74 43.01 -11.79
CA THR A 259 -36.18 43.01 -12.10
C THR A 259 -36.35 43.18 -13.60
N SER A 260 -37.36 42.55 -14.19
CA SER A 260 -37.66 42.66 -15.63
C SER A 260 -38.65 43.77 -15.96
N ARG A 261 -39.50 44.18 -15.02
CA ARG A 261 -40.52 45.23 -15.20
C ARG A 261 -40.78 46.01 -13.88
N PRO A 262 -40.37 47.29 -13.79
CA PRO A 262 -39.44 47.96 -14.70
C PRO A 262 -38.07 47.25 -14.69
N PRO A 263 -37.31 47.29 -15.80
CA PRO A 263 -35.99 46.66 -15.86
C PRO A 263 -35.01 47.34 -14.91
N ILE A 264 -34.33 46.56 -14.06
CA ILE A 264 -33.22 47.07 -13.22
C ILE A 264 -31.97 46.19 -13.44
N PRO A 265 -30.85 46.77 -13.90
CA PRO A 265 -30.72 48.15 -14.39
C PRO A 265 -31.55 48.41 -15.66
N GLU A 266 -31.87 49.67 -15.93
CA GLU A 266 -32.70 50.10 -17.07
C GLU A 266 -32.00 49.96 -18.43
N GLN A 267 -30.67 49.84 -18.40
CA GLN A 267 -29.80 49.60 -19.56
C GLN A 267 -28.60 48.76 -19.12
N GLU A 268 -27.79 48.31 -20.06
CA GLU A 268 -26.51 47.68 -19.75
C GLU A 268 -25.56 48.68 -19.07
N ILE A 269 -24.91 48.24 -17.98
CA ILE A 269 -24.03 49.08 -17.16
C ILE A 269 -22.62 48.52 -17.20
N SER A 270 -21.66 49.31 -17.68
CA SER A 270 -20.24 48.98 -17.62
C SER A 270 -19.71 49.04 -16.18
N THR A 271 -18.94 48.03 -15.80
CA THR A 271 -18.34 47.86 -14.48
C THR A 271 -17.05 47.02 -14.56
N ILE A 272 -16.46 46.72 -13.40
CA ILE A 272 -15.39 45.72 -13.27
C ILE A 272 -15.91 44.43 -12.62
N SER A 273 -15.21 43.34 -12.87
CA SER A 273 -15.35 42.09 -12.11
C SER A 273 -14.01 41.65 -11.51
N THR A 274 -14.10 40.92 -10.39
CA THR A 274 -13.01 40.18 -9.73
C THR A 274 -13.49 38.75 -9.46
N ALA A 275 -12.59 37.77 -9.57
CA ALA A 275 -12.96 36.38 -9.36
C ALA A 275 -13.03 36.03 -7.86
N THR A 276 -14.04 35.27 -7.45
CA THR A 276 -14.02 34.52 -6.18
C THR A 276 -13.17 33.28 -6.37
N VAL A 277 -12.14 33.16 -5.55
CA VAL A 277 -11.19 32.05 -5.56
C VAL A 277 -11.17 31.34 -4.21
N LEU A 278 -11.10 30.02 -4.26
CA LEU A 278 -10.70 29.23 -3.11
C LEU A 278 -9.16 29.20 -3.08
N VAL A 279 -8.56 29.61 -1.98
CA VAL A 279 -7.10 29.62 -1.81
C VAL A 279 -6.67 28.79 -0.61
N THR A 280 -5.42 28.35 -0.64
CA THR A 280 -4.74 27.67 0.46
C THR A 280 -3.27 28.10 0.51
N ARG A 281 -2.52 27.61 1.51
CA ARG A 281 -1.07 27.84 1.60
C ARG A 281 -0.30 26.85 0.72
N PRO A 282 0.89 27.20 0.22
CA PRO A 282 1.73 26.27 -0.55
C PRO A 282 2.16 25.01 0.22
N ASP A 283 2.21 25.08 1.56
CA ASP A 283 2.61 23.98 2.44
C ASP A 283 1.44 23.09 2.89
N MET A 284 0.23 23.33 2.37
CA MET A 284 -0.94 22.53 2.70
C MET A 284 -0.79 21.07 2.23
N ASP A 285 -1.35 20.13 2.98
CA ASP A 285 -1.32 18.72 2.63
C ASP A 285 -1.90 18.49 1.23
N LYS A 286 -1.06 17.97 0.32
CA LYS A 286 -1.38 17.79 -1.10
C LYS A 286 -2.58 16.86 -1.31
N ASN A 287 -2.74 15.83 -0.48
CA ASN A 287 -3.88 14.92 -0.60
C ASN A 287 -5.17 15.65 -0.23
N LYS A 288 -5.18 16.41 0.88
CA LYS A 288 -6.35 17.20 1.29
C LYS A 288 -6.74 18.24 0.24
N VAL A 289 -5.76 18.97 -0.32
CA VAL A 289 -6.04 19.91 -1.41
C VAL A 289 -6.64 19.19 -2.61
N GLY A 290 -6.05 18.07 -3.04
CA GLY A 290 -6.58 17.29 -4.16
C GLY A 290 -8.00 16.78 -3.92
N LEU A 291 -8.31 16.28 -2.72
CA LEU A 291 -9.65 15.81 -2.37
C LEU A 291 -10.68 16.94 -2.38
N VAL A 292 -10.33 18.12 -1.86
CA VAL A 292 -11.20 19.31 -1.92
C VAL A 292 -11.41 19.72 -3.37
N THR A 293 -10.34 19.86 -4.18
CA THR A 293 -10.45 20.21 -5.60
C THR A 293 -11.34 19.23 -6.36
N TRP A 294 -11.14 17.92 -6.15
CA TRP A 294 -11.95 16.90 -6.82
C TRP A 294 -13.42 16.98 -6.43
N SER A 295 -13.72 17.22 -5.15
CA SER A 295 -15.11 17.36 -4.68
C SER A 295 -15.83 18.54 -5.35
N ILE A 296 -15.12 19.63 -5.64
CA ILE A 296 -15.67 20.81 -6.31
C ILE A 296 -15.91 20.49 -7.80
N ILE A 297 -14.89 19.97 -8.49
CA ILE A 297 -14.98 19.70 -9.94
C ILE A 297 -16.01 18.61 -10.25
N SER A 298 -15.99 17.50 -9.50
CA SER A 298 -16.90 16.37 -9.73
C SER A 298 -18.37 16.73 -9.48
N THR A 299 -18.64 17.81 -8.75
CA THR A 299 -19.99 18.28 -8.44
C THR A 299 -20.34 19.63 -9.08
N ALA A 300 -19.43 20.21 -9.89
CA ALA A 300 -19.58 21.54 -10.47
C ALA A 300 -20.87 21.71 -11.28
N ARG A 301 -21.26 20.68 -12.04
CA ARG A 301 -22.52 20.67 -12.80
C ARG A 301 -23.76 20.64 -11.90
N THR A 302 -23.72 19.92 -10.78
CA THR A 302 -24.84 19.85 -9.83
C THR A 302 -25.01 21.17 -9.07
N TYR A 303 -23.90 21.83 -8.76
CA TYR A 303 -23.87 23.06 -7.96
C TYR A 303 -23.47 24.28 -8.79
N SER A 304 -23.98 24.27 -10.02
CA SER A 304 -23.68 25.20 -11.10
C SER A 304 -23.96 26.67 -10.71
N GLN A 305 -24.94 26.91 -9.83
CA GLN A 305 -25.25 28.22 -9.25
C GLN A 305 -24.15 28.78 -8.32
N PHE A 306 -23.31 27.91 -7.74
CA PHE A 306 -22.22 28.29 -6.84
C PHE A 306 -20.87 28.34 -7.57
N TYR A 307 -20.72 27.54 -8.63
CA TYR A 307 -19.50 27.42 -9.42
C TYR A 307 -19.73 27.68 -10.92
N PRO A 308 -20.30 28.83 -11.31
CA PRO A 308 -20.63 29.10 -12.73
C PRO A 308 -19.41 29.02 -13.64
N GLU A 309 -18.23 29.40 -13.16
CA GLU A 309 -16.99 29.38 -13.96
C GLU A 309 -16.46 27.96 -14.20
N LEU A 310 -16.95 26.96 -13.46
CA LEU A 310 -16.56 25.55 -13.61
C LEU A 310 -17.54 24.74 -14.48
N GLN A 311 -18.55 25.38 -15.08
CA GLN A 311 -19.55 24.67 -15.89
C GLN A 311 -19.10 24.36 -17.30
N THR A 312 -18.26 25.20 -17.90
CA THR A 312 -17.78 24.97 -19.27
C THR A 312 -16.77 23.81 -19.24
N THR A 313 -16.76 22.98 -20.29
CA THR A 313 -15.85 21.81 -20.45
C THR A 313 -14.36 22.18 -20.47
N GLU A 314 -14.09 23.46 -20.31
CA GLU A 314 -12.85 24.23 -20.27
C GLU A 314 -12.31 24.39 -18.83
N ALA A 315 -12.53 23.42 -17.94
CA ALA A 315 -11.85 23.42 -16.63
C ALA A 315 -10.31 23.52 -16.78
N SER A 316 -9.77 23.03 -17.90
CA SER A 316 -8.38 23.22 -18.34
C SER A 316 -8.08 24.62 -18.90
N GLU A 317 -9.05 25.35 -19.48
CA GLU A 317 -8.86 26.77 -19.81
C GLU A 317 -9.03 27.68 -18.60
N SER A 318 -9.78 27.28 -17.58
CA SER A 318 -9.81 28.00 -16.29
C SER A 318 -8.42 28.05 -15.64
N LEU A 319 -7.54 27.06 -15.92
CA LEU A 319 -6.11 27.12 -15.61
C LEU A 319 -5.36 28.14 -16.48
N ARG A 320 -5.75 28.29 -17.76
CA ARG A 320 -5.12 29.18 -18.74
C ARG A 320 -5.57 30.64 -18.64
N LYS A 321 -6.75 30.92 -18.07
CA LYS A 321 -7.32 32.27 -17.85
C LYS A 321 -6.64 33.06 -16.72
N GLY A 322 -5.32 32.92 -16.55
CA GLY A 322 -4.53 33.81 -15.69
C GLY A 322 -4.28 33.35 -14.25
N LEU A 323 -4.49 32.08 -13.91
CA LEU A 323 -4.06 31.52 -12.62
C LEU A 323 -2.56 31.20 -12.63
N PHE A 324 -1.72 32.24 -12.57
CA PHE A 324 -0.26 32.07 -12.49
C PHE A 324 0.21 31.34 -11.21
N TYR A 325 -0.67 31.17 -10.22
CA TYR A 325 -0.32 30.66 -8.87
C TYR A 325 -1.28 29.56 -8.38
N ILE A 326 -1.62 28.59 -9.22
CA ILE A 326 -2.40 27.42 -8.80
C ILE A 326 -1.59 26.45 -7.93
N HIS A 327 -2.22 25.85 -6.93
CA HIS A 327 -1.61 24.84 -6.09
C HIS A 327 -1.35 23.56 -6.92
N PRO A 328 -0.14 22.94 -6.88
CA PRO A 328 0.21 21.80 -7.74
C PRO A 328 -0.74 20.60 -7.60
N ALA A 329 -1.23 20.33 -6.39
CA ALA A 329 -2.20 19.26 -6.17
C ALA A 329 -3.57 19.55 -6.80
N ALA A 330 -3.98 20.82 -6.84
CA ALA A 330 -5.22 21.20 -7.52
C ALA A 330 -5.06 21.07 -9.03
N GLN A 331 -3.95 21.59 -9.58
CA GLN A 331 -3.60 21.43 -11.00
C GLN A 331 -3.63 19.97 -11.45
N LYS A 332 -3.02 19.07 -10.67
CA LYS A 332 -3.03 17.63 -10.96
C LYS A 332 -4.44 17.05 -11.05
N VAL A 333 -5.38 17.53 -10.23
CA VAL A 333 -6.78 17.08 -10.30
C VAL A 333 -7.49 17.63 -11.54
N PHE A 334 -7.22 18.87 -11.94
CA PHE A 334 -7.75 19.41 -13.21
C PHE A 334 -7.23 18.64 -14.43
N GLU A 335 -5.99 18.16 -14.39
CA GLU A 335 -5.36 17.42 -15.49
C GLU A 335 -5.71 15.92 -15.50
N GLU A 336 -5.71 15.27 -14.33
CA GLU A 336 -5.81 13.80 -14.22
C GLU A 336 -7.11 13.29 -13.56
N GLY A 337 -7.93 14.18 -13.00
CA GLY A 337 -9.16 13.82 -12.29
C GLY A 337 -8.92 13.30 -10.87
N ASP A 338 -9.69 12.28 -10.45
CA ASP A 338 -9.76 11.82 -9.05
C ASP A 338 -8.36 11.48 -8.48
N PRO A 339 -7.90 12.15 -7.41
CA PRO A 339 -6.59 11.88 -6.81
C PRO A 339 -6.49 10.49 -6.17
N ARG A 340 -7.60 9.87 -5.76
CA ARG A 340 -7.62 8.53 -5.16
C ARG A 340 -7.30 7.44 -6.17
N ALA A 341 -7.61 7.67 -7.44
CA ALA A 341 -7.28 6.77 -8.53
C ALA A 341 -5.83 6.92 -9.03
N ALA A 342 -5.01 7.78 -8.42
CA ALA A 342 -3.63 8.01 -8.85
C ALA A 342 -2.78 6.72 -8.86
N PHE A 343 -2.91 5.86 -7.85
CA PHE A 343 -2.19 4.58 -7.84
C PHE A 343 -2.67 3.64 -8.95
N ILE A 344 -3.99 3.56 -9.17
CA ILE A 344 -4.56 2.72 -10.23
C ILE A 344 -4.09 3.21 -11.60
N ARG A 345 -4.10 4.53 -11.85
CA ARG A 345 -3.56 5.13 -13.08
C ARG A 345 -2.07 4.83 -13.24
N TYR A 346 -1.29 4.99 -12.18
CA TYR A 346 0.14 4.68 -12.19
C TYR A 346 0.40 3.19 -12.47
N TRP A 347 -0.35 2.30 -11.84
CA TRP A 347 -0.28 0.87 -12.10
C TRP A 347 -0.60 0.57 -13.57
N GLN A 348 -1.70 1.12 -14.09
CA GLN A 348 -2.15 0.92 -15.46
C GLN A 348 -1.17 1.49 -16.51
N SER A 349 -0.48 2.59 -16.19
CA SER A 349 0.47 3.22 -17.11
C SER A 349 1.89 2.62 -17.07
N ASN A 350 2.22 1.83 -16.06
CA ASN A 350 3.57 1.23 -15.90
C ASN A 350 3.58 -0.26 -16.22
N SER A 351 3.84 -0.60 -17.49
CA SER A 351 4.01 -1.99 -17.95
C SER A 351 5.12 -2.74 -17.21
N ASP A 352 6.22 -2.05 -16.89
CA ASP A 352 7.39 -2.65 -16.25
C ASP A 352 7.09 -3.10 -14.82
N LEU A 353 6.30 -2.30 -14.09
CA LEU A 353 5.88 -2.63 -12.73
C LEU A 353 4.92 -3.82 -12.73
N GLN A 354 3.98 -3.88 -13.69
CA GLN A 354 3.10 -5.04 -13.88
C GLN A 354 3.91 -6.30 -14.19
N ALA A 355 4.89 -6.22 -15.11
CA ALA A 355 5.77 -7.32 -15.47
C ALA A 355 6.59 -7.79 -14.26
N GLY A 356 7.16 -6.86 -13.48
CA GLY A 356 7.91 -7.17 -12.28
C GLY A 356 7.08 -7.93 -11.22
N VAL A 357 5.85 -7.47 -10.96
CA VAL A 357 4.94 -8.18 -10.03
C VAL A 357 4.55 -9.55 -10.58
N PHE A 358 4.26 -9.66 -11.88
CA PHE A 358 3.94 -10.95 -12.51
C PHE A 358 5.10 -11.95 -12.40
N ILE A 359 6.34 -11.52 -12.65
CA ILE A 359 7.53 -12.36 -12.49
C ILE A 359 7.70 -12.80 -11.03
N LEU A 360 7.55 -11.89 -10.06
CA LEU A 360 7.68 -12.22 -8.64
C LEU A 360 6.63 -13.23 -8.18
N VAL A 361 5.37 -13.05 -8.59
CA VAL A 361 4.28 -13.96 -8.23
C VAL A 361 4.48 -15.32 -8.91
N SER A 362 4.79 -15.36 -10.20
CA SER A 362 4.98 -16.60 -10.94
C SER A 362 6.18 -17.41 -10.43
N THR A 363 7.33 -16.78 -10.22
CA THR A 363 8.53 -17.46 -9.66
C THR A 363 8.29 -17.98 -8.25
N SER A 364 7.55 -17.25 -7.41
CA SER A 364 7.18 -17.70 -6.07
C SER A 364 6.25 -18.92 -6.10
N VAL A 365 5.24 -18.92 -6.98
CA VAL A 365 4.31 -20.06 -7.14
C VAL A 365 5.05 -21.29 -7.66
N VAL A 366 5.90 -21.14 -8.69
CA VAL A 366 6.73 -22.22 -9.23
C VAL A 366 7.65 -22.78 -8.14
N GLY A 367 8.30 -21.92 -7.36
CA GLY A 367 9.14 -22.34 -6.23
C GLY A 367 8.37 -23.14 -5.17
N LEU A 368 7.14 -22.72 -4.82
CA LEU A 368 6.28 -23.45 -3.89
C LEU A 368 5.86 -24.82 -4.44
N LEU A 369 5.50 -24.90 -5.72
CA LEU A 369 5.13 -26.15 -6.38
C LEU A 369 6.32 -27.12 -6.44
N ILE A 370 7.51 -26.65 -6.82
CA ILE A 370 8.74 -27.45 -6.81
C ILE A 370 9.03 -27.96 -5.39
N GLY A 371 8.89 -27.09 -4.37
CA GLY A 371 9.07 -27.47 -2.98
C GLY A 371 8.10 -28.55 -2.51
N GLN A 372 6.81 -28.43 -2.84
CA GLN A 372 5.81 -29.45 -2.54
C GLN A 372 6.06 -30.77 -3.27
N TRP A 373 6.40 -30.70 -4.55
CA TRP A 373 6.73 -31.87 -5.36
C TRP A 373 7.94 -32.62 -4.81
N ARG A 374 9.01 -31.91 -4.43
CA ARG A 374 10.19 -32.50 -3.77
C ARG A 374 9.83 -33.17 -2.44
N LYS A 375 8.98 -32.55 -1.63
CA LYS A 375 8.52 -33.13 -0.35
C LYS A 375 7.73 -34.43 -0.57
N GLN A 376 6.78 -34.44 -1.50
CA GLN A 376 6.00 -35.64 -1.81
C GLN A 376 6.87 -36.76 -2.39
N SER A 377 7.78 -36.42 -3.30
CA SER A 377 8.70 -37.39 -3.90
C SER A 377 9.66 -38.01 -2.87
N SER A 378 10.15 -37.19 -1.92
CA SER A 378 10.98 -37.66 -0.82
C SER A 378 10.23 -38.63 0.12
N GLN A 379 8.96 -38.34 0.42
CA GLN A 379 8.12 -39.23 1.22
C GLN A 379 7.85 -40.57 0.53
N LYS A 380 7.56 -40.54 -0.78
CA LYS A 380 7.40 -41.76 -1.58
C LYS A 380 8.68 -42.59 -1.60
N LEU A 381 9.84 -41.95 -1.81
CA LEU A 381 11.13 -42.62 -1.81
C LEU A 381 11.39 -43.32 -0.48
N LEU A 382 11.22 -42.61 0.66
CA LEU A 382 11.37 -43.21 1.99
C LEU A 382 10.47 -44.43 2.18
N ALA A 383 9.19 -44.36 1.76
CA ALA A 383 8.26 -45.47 1.87
C ALA A 383 8.72 -46.67 1.02
N THR A 384 9.11 -46.44 -0.24
CA THR A 384 9.62 -47.49 -1.13
C THR A 384 10.90 -48.13 -0.60
N THR A 385 11.82 -47.32 -0.06
CA THR A 385 13.06 -47.83 0.56
C THR A 385 12.77 -48.70 1.76
N VAL A 386 11.87 -48.27 2.66
CA VAL A 386 11.49 -49.07 3.84
C VAL A 386 10.86 -50.40 3.40
N ASN A 387 10.01 -50.41 2.38
CA ASN A 387 9.42 -51.64 1.85
C ASN A 387 10.49 -52.57 1.27
N ARG A 388 11.43 -52.05 0.45
CA ARG A 388 12.53 -52.86 -0.09
C ARG A 388 13.45 -53.42 1.00
N ILE A 389 13.75 -52.64 2.04
CA ILE A 389 14.50 -53.14 3.20
C ILE A 389 13.73 -54.27 3.89
N ASN A 390 12.41 -54.16 4.03
CA ASN A 390 11.59 -55.23 4.61
C ASN A 390 11.57 -56.49 3.74
N GLU A 391 11.53 -56.36 2.41
CA GLU A 391 11.65 -57.49 1.48
C GLU A 391 13.01 -58.20 1.62
N LEU A 392 14.10 -57.42 1.63
CA LEU A 392 15.45 -57.96 1.85
C LEU A 392 15.60 -58.61 3.24
N LYS A 393 14.89 -58.09 4.24
CA LYS A 393 14.88 -58.67 5.59
C LYS A 393 14.22 -60.06 5.62
N ASN A 394 13.25 -60.34 4.76
CA ASN A 394 12.68 -61.69 4.66
C ASN A 394 13.71 -62.67 4.08
N LEU A 395 14.49 -62.24 3.09
CA LEU A 395 15.56 -63.02 2.47
C LEU A 395 16.76 -63.27 3.42
N LEU A 396 16.91 -62.47 4.46
CA LEU A 396 17.98 -62.58 5.47
C LEU A 396 18.08 -63.99 6.09
N THR A 397 16.95 -64.70 6.19
CA THR A 397 16.88 -66.03 6.81
C THR A 397 17.32 -67.15 5.85
N GLU A 398 17.11 -66.95 4.55
CA GLU A 398 17.36 -67.97 3.51
C GLU A 398 18.68 -67.74 2.76
N ASN A 399 18.99 -66.49 2.42
CA ASN A 399 20.20 -66.12 1.68
C ASN A 399 20.75 -64.73 2.10
N PRO A 400 21.58 -64.68 3.15
CA PRO A 400 22.10 -63.42 3.70
C PRO A 400 23.12 -62.71 2.79
N GLN A 401 23.81 -63.42 1.89
CA GLN A 401 24.73 -62.80 0.92
C GLN A 401 23.96 -62.01 -0.16
N GLU A 402 22.85 -62.57 -0.64
CA GLU A 402 21.98 -61.89 -1.62
C GLU A 402 21.30 -60.66 -1.00
N ALA A 403 20.89 -60.75 0.27
CA ALA A 403 20.37 -59.60 1.02
C ALA A 403 21.42 -58.48 1.18
N LEU A 404 22.70 -58.82 1.40
CA LEU A 404 23.80 -57.85 1.48
C LEU A 404 24.09 -57.17 0.14
N LYS A 405 24.02 -57.91 -0.97
CA LYS A 405 24.18 -57.33 -2.31
C LYS A 405 23.02 -56.38 -2.64
N GLY A 406 21.79 -56.79 -2.36
CA GLY A 406 20.59 -55.99 -2.60
C GLY A 406 20.58 -54.66 -1.82
N ILE A 407 21.11 -54.63 -0.59
CA ILE A 407 21.19 -53.38 0.17
C ILE A 407 22.27 -52.43 -0.36
N GLU A 408 23.39 -52.95 -0.87
CA GLU A 408 24.45 -52.12 -1.47
C GLU A 408 23.98 -51.52 -2.80
N ASP A 409 23.25 -52.28 -3.62
CA ASP A 409 22.60 -51.77 -4.84
C ASP A 409 21.60 -50.65 -4.52
N LEU A 410 20.78 -50.84 -3.48
CA LEU A 410 19.82 -49.82 -3.02
C LEU A 410 20.54 -48.54 -2.52
N ARG A 411 21.68 -48.70 -1.85
CA ARG A 411 22.52 -47.59 -1.39
C ARG A 411 23.16 -46.82 -2.54
N GLN A 412 23.59 -47.51 -3.59
CA GLN A 412 24.05 -46.87 -4.84
C GLN A 412 22.93 -46.10 -5.53
N GLU A 413 21.72 -46.67 -5.62
CA GLU A 413 20.55 -45.99 -6.18
C GLU A 413 20.24 -44.68 -5.43
N HIS A 414 20.24 -44.70 -4.10
CA HIS A 414 20.03 -43.49 -3.29
C HIS A 414 21.12 -42.44 -3.52
N ARG A 415 22.38 -42.85 -3.70
CA ARG A 415 23.51 -41.94 -3.96
C ARG A 415 23.36 -41.23 -5.30
N LEU A 416 22.97 -41.95 -6.35
CA LEU A 416 22.71 -41.35 -7.67
C LEU A 416 21.58 -40.33 -7.60
N ARG A 417 20.46 -40.68 -6.96
CA ARG A 417 19.32 -39.76 -6.79
C ARG A 417 19.67 -38.51 -5.96
N PHE A 418 20.63 -38.60 -5.03
CA PHE A 418 21.12 -37.44 -4.29
C PHE A 418 22.00 -36.53 -5.16
N ILE A 419 22.91 -37.11 -5.96
CA ILE A 419 23.77 -36.36 -6.89
C ILE A 419 22.91 -35.61 -7.93
N ASP A 420 21.85 -36.24 -8.44
CA ASP A 420 20.91 -35.64 -9.39
C ASP A 420 20.01 -34.55 -8.74
N GLY A 421 20.18 -34.28 -7.44
CA GLY A 421 19.40 -33.28 -6.71
C GLY A 421 17.93 -33.64 -6.50
N ALA A 422 17.55 -34.91 -6.71
CA ALA A 422 16.19 -35.41 -6.53
C ALA A 422 15.83 -35.63 -5.05
N VAL A 423 16.83 -35.69 -4.16
CA VAL A 423 16.68 -35.95 -2.72
C VAL A 423 17.38 -34.85 -1.91
N THR A 424 16.76 -34.41 -0.82
CA THR A 424 17.39 -33.43 0.09
C THR A 424 18.44 -34.09 0.98
N THR A 425 19.41 -33.32 1.47
CA THR A 425 20.49 -33.82 2.35
C THR A 425 19.95 -34.56 3.57
N GLU A 426 18.96 -33.99 4.25
CA GLU A 426 18.31 -34.61 5.42
C GLU A 426 17.70 -35.99 5.10
N ILE A 427 17.03 -36.13 3.95
CA ILE A 427 16.41 -37.39 3.54
C ILE A 427 17.47 -38.40 3.11
N TYR A 428 18.51 -37.95 2.42
CA TYR A 428 19.64 -38.79 2.04
C TYR A 428 20.37 -39.35 3.28
N GLU A 429 20.59 -38.54 4.31
CA GLU A 429 21.17 -39.00 5.58
C GLU A 429 20.27 -40.04 6.27
N GLN A 430 18.95 -39.84 6.29
CA GLN A 430 18.02 -40.82 6.83
C GLN A 430 18.04 -42.15 6.05
N LEU A 431 18.10 -42.08 4.71
CA LEU A 431 18.21 -43.25 3.85
C LEU A 431 19.53 -44.00 4.10
N GLN A 432 20.65 -43.29 4.13
CA GLN A 432 21.98 -43.85 4.43
C GLN A 432 21.98 -44.56 5.77
N HIS A 433 21.45 -43.92 6.82
CA HIS A 433 21.39 -44.50 8.16
C HIS A 433 20.60 -45.82 8.19
N LYS A 434 19.43 -45.86 7.54
CA LYS A 434 18.61 -47.08 7.46
C LYS A 434 19.30 -48.20 6.68
N THR A 435 19.93 -47.86 5.56
CA THR A 435 20.66 -48.87 4.76
C THR A 435 21.90 -49.38 5.47
N HIS A 436 22.60 -48.52 6.22
CA HIS A 436 23.81 -48.89 6.97
C HIS A 436 23.47 -49.86 8.11
N ILE A 437 22.43 -49.58 8.89
CA ILE A 437 21.98 -50.47 9.97
C ILE A 437 21.66 -51.87 9.41
N PHE A 438 20.92 -51.93 8.30
CA PHE A 438 20.57 -53.22 7.71
C PHE A 438 21.78 -53.96 7.14
N ALA A 439 22.72 -53.25 6.48
CA ALA A 439 23.95 -53.86 5.99
C ALA A 439 24.81 -54.44 7.14
N ASP A 440 24.87 -53.76 8.28
CA ASP A 440 25.55 -54.26 9.47
C ASP A 440 24.85 -55.49 10.07
N GLU A 441 23.51 -55.52 10.09
CA GLU A 441 22.72 -56.71 10.49
C GLU A 441 23.05 -57.92 9.59
N CYS A 442 23.09 -57.74 8.26
CA CYS A 442 23.48 -58.78 7.32
C CYS A 442 24.90 -59.31 7.60
N ARG A 443 25.87 -58.41 7.80
CA ARG A 443 27.26 -58.78 8.07
C ARG A 443 27.40 -59.57 9.37
N LEU A 444 26.71 -59.16 10.43
CA LEU A 444 26.72 -59.85 11.72
C LEU A 444 26.14 -61.27 11.62
N ILE A 445 25.07 -61.46 10.83
CA ILE A 445 24.48 -62.78 10.62
C ILE A 445 25.41 -63.67 9.83
N LEU A 446 26.01 -63.16 8.75
CA LEU A 446 27.01 -63.89 7.97
C LEU A 446 28.20 -64.30 8.86
N GLU A 447 28.67 -63.41 9.71
CA GLU A 447 29.77 -63.70 10.64
C GLU A 447 29.39 -64.79 11.66
N ARG A 448 28.16 -64.76 12.19
CA ARG A 448 27.65 -65.82 13.08
C ARG A 448 27.50 -67.16 12.37
N GLN A 449 26.97 -67.17 11.15
CA GLN A 449 26.87 -68.40 10.35
C GLN A 449 28.25 -68.98 10.08
N ARG A 450 29.22 -68.16 9.67
CA ARG A 450 30.61 -68.56 9.49
C ARG A 450 31.20 -69.15 10.78
N LYS A 451 31.05 -68.47 11.92
CA LYS A 451 31.56 -68.97 13.21
C LYS A 451 30.90 -70.29 13.65
N LYS A 452 29.59 -70.40 13.49
CA LYS A 452 28.84 -71.62 13.84
C LYS A 452 29.30 -72.78 12.96
N PHE A 453 29.39 -72.56 11.66
CA PHE A 453 29.76 -73.60 10.72
C PHE A 453 31.22 -74.07 10.92
N VAL A 454 32.17 -73.14 11.15
CA VAL A 454 33.55 -73.49 11.53
C VAL A 454 33.59 -74.31 12.83
N MET A 455 32.78 -73.93 13.84
CA MET A 455 32.67 -74.69 15.09
C MET A 455 32.12 -76.10 14.84
N ASP A 456 31.05 -76.23 14.03
CA ASP A 456 30.45 -77.52 13.67
C ASP A 456 31.48 -78.41 12.94
N THR A 457 32.31 -77.84 12.05
CA THR A 457 33.38 -78.59 11.37
C THR A 457 34.51 -79.02 12.31
N LEU A 458 34.90 -78.17 13.28
CA LEU A 458 35.87 -78.54 14.30
C LEU A 458 35.34 -79.69 15.20
N LEU A 459 34.07 -79.66 15.56
CA LEU A 459 33.42 -80.74 16.30
C LEU A 459 33.38 -82.05 15.50
N LEU A 460 33.08 -81.99 14.20
CA LEU A 460 33.14 -83.14 13.29
C LEU A 460 34.56 -83.72 13.20
N LEU A 461 35.57 -82.86 13.21
CA LEU A 461 36.98 -83.26 13.26
C LEU A 461 37.35 -83.97 14.56
N ASP A 462 36.92 -83.45 15.71
CA ASP A 462 37.10 -84.09 17.01
C ASP A 462 36.40 -85.46 17.06
N GLU A 463 35.16 -85.55 16.57
CA GLU A 463 34.43 -86.82 16.46
C GLU A 463 35.11 -87.81 15.52
N TRP A 464 35.62 -87.34 14.38
CA TRP A 464 36.40 -88.16 13.46
C TRP A 464 37.63 -88.73 14.15
N GLN A 465 38.38 -87.88 14.85
CA GLN A 465 39.59 -88.29 15.58
C GLN A 465 39.28 -89.33 16.66
N ALA A 466 38.15 -89.20 17.36
CA ALA A 466 37.68 -90.20 18.32
C ALA A 466 37.26 -91.53 17.65
N THR A 467 36.59 -91.45 16.49
CA THR A 467 36.10 -92.65 15.75
C THR A 467 37.24 -93.44 15.13
N LEU A 468 38.35 -92.78 14.76
CA LEU A 468 39.55 -93.43 14.22
C LEU A 468 40.14 -94.50 15.15
N GLN A 469 39.97 -94.35 16.47
CA GLN A 469 40.49 -95.31 17.45
C GLN A 469 39.62 -96.57 17.60
N THR A 470 38.36 -96.53 17.14
CA THR A 470 37.37 -97.60 17.35
C THR A 470 36.93 -98.27 16.05
N ASP A 471 36.78 -97.52 14.95
CA ASP A 471 36.37 -98.02 13.64
C ASP A 471 37.02 -97.21 12.48
N PRO A 472 38.10 -97.72 11.88
CA PRO A 472 38.86 -96.99 10.87
C PRO A 472 38.11 -96.80 9.54
N ASP A 473 37.17 -97.69 9.19
CA ASP A 473 36.41 -97.57 7.94
C ASP A 473 35.36 -96.45 8.04
N VAL A 474 34.70 -96.31 9.19
CA VAL A 474 33.77 -95.22 9.48
C VAL A 474 34.48 -93.87 9.58
N ALA A 475 35.70 -93.85 10.15
CA ALA A 475 36.52 -92.65 10.18
C ALA A 475 36.89 -92.16 8.77
N LEU A 476 37.19 -93.06 7.83
CA LEU A 476 37.53 -92.67 6.46
C LEU A 476 36.34 -92.02 5.72
N GLN A 477 35.10 -92.50 5.97
CA GLN A 477 33.88 -91.87 5.47
C GLN A 477 33.66 -90.48 6.07
N LYS A 478 33.85 -90.31 7.39
CA LYS A 478 33.74 -89.01 8.06
C LYS A 478 34.77 -88.00 7.57
N LEU A 479 36.00 -88.42 7.24
CA LEU A 479 37.01 -87.55 6.63
C LEU A 479 36.59 -87.09 5.23
N GLY A 480 35.98 -88.00 4.46
CA GLY A 480 35.36 -87.67 3.17
C GLY A 480 34.28 -86.60 3.31
N GLN A 481 33.45 -86.71 4.36
CA GLN A 481 32.44 -85.70 4.69
C GLN A 481 33.07 -84.35 5.05
N ILE A 482 34.07 -84.32 5.93
CA ILE A 482 34.77 -83.07 6.32
C ILE A 482 35.39 -82.37 5.11
N LYS A 483 36.02 -83.12 4.20
CA LYS A 483 36.60 -82.57 2.97
C LYS A 483 35.52 -82.00 2.04
N GLN A 484 34.36 -82.65 1.98
CA GLN A 484 33.22 -82.15 1.21
C GLN A 484 32.65 -80.88 1.86
N ASP A 485 32.52 -80.84 3.18
CA ASP A 485 32.06 -79.66 3.92
C ASP A 485 32.98 -78.46 3.72
N TYR A 486 34.32 -78.65 3.72
CA TYR A 486 35.27 -77.60 3.36
C TYR A 486 35.11 -77.10 1.93
N ARG A 487 34.86 -78.02 0.99
CA ARG A 487 34.66 -77.64 -0.41
C ARG A 487 33.38 -76.81 -0.57
N ASP A 488 32.31 -77.22 0.10
CA ASP A 488 31.04 -76.51 0.08
C ASP A 488 31.16 -75.15 0.79
N MET A 489 32.01 -75.02 1.81
CA MET A 489 32.37 -73.78 2.49
C MET A 489 33.07 -72.77 1.58
N LEU A 490 33.98 -73.24 0.72
CA LEU A 490 34.63 -72.40 -0.29
C LEU A 490 33.67 -72.01 -1.41
N LEU A 491 32.84 -72.96 -1.87
CA LEU A 491 31.89 -72.72 -2.97
C LEU A 491 30.74 -71.78 -2.58
N SER A 492 30.37 -71.74 -1.29
CA SER A 492 29.37 -70.82 -0.75
C SER A 492 29.97 -69.48 -0.27
N ASP A 493 31.27 -69.24 -0.55
CA ASP A 493 31.99 -68.01 -0.21
C ASP A 493 31.93 -67.69 1.30
N GLN A 494 31.75 -68.72 2.14
CA GLN A 494 31.70 -68.59 3.60
C GLN A 494 33.10 -68.46 4.20
N VAL A 495 34.11 -69.01 3.51
CA VAL A 495 35.51 -68.94 3.89
C VAL A 495 36.33 -68.65 2.64
N ASP A 496 37.30 -67.74 2.78
CA ASP A 496 38.23 -67.42 1.70
C ASP A 496 39.17 -68.59 1.39
N ILE A 497 39.83 -68.51 0.23
CA ILE A 497 40.74 -69.56 -0.24
C ILE A 497 41.87 -69.83 0.77
N GLU A 498 42.33 -68.80 1.48
CA GLU A 498 43.42 -68.91 2.46
C GLU A 498 43.00 -69.75 3.66
N ALA A 499 41.86 -69.43 4.28
CA ALA A 499 41.32 -70.19 5.39
C ALA A 499 40.82 -71.59 4.97
N TYR A 500 40.37 -71.80 3.72
CA TYR A 500 40.12 -73.15 3.18
C TYR A 500 41.40 -73.99 3.15
N VAL A 501 42.51 -73.40 2.69
CA VAL A 501 43.82 -74.07 2.65
C VAL A 501 44.32 -74.37 4.07
N GLU A 502 44.16 -73.45 5.02
CA GLU A 502 44.50 -73.69 6.43
C GLU A 502 43.70 -74.86 7.03
N LEU A 503 42.39 -74.92 6.78
CA LEU A 503 41.53 -76.01 7.24
C LEU A 503 41.93 -77.37 6.62
N MET A 504 42.28 -77.38 5.33
CA MET A 504 42.83 -78.56 4.65
C MET A 504 44.20 -78.96 5.21
N GLN A 505 45.06 -78.02 5.58
CA GLN A 505 46.35 -78.31 6.21
C GLN A 505 46.21 -78.84 7.62
N LEU A 506 45.27 -78.31 8.42
CA LEU A 506 44.95 -78.81 9.76
C LEU A 506 44.48 -80.26 9.70
N THR A 507 43.59 -80.60 8.75
CA THR A 507 43.15 -81.99 8.55
C THR A 507 44.27 -82.90 8.07
N LEU A 508 45.14 -82.43 7.17
CA LEU A 508 46.32 -83.18 6.74
C LEU A 508 47.28 -83.43 7.91
N MET A 509 47.54 -82.44 8.76
CA MET A 509 48.36 -82.59 9.96
C MET A 509 47.76 -83.60 10.93
N SER A 510 46.46 -83.54 11.21
CA SER A 510 45.79 -84.52 12.08
C SER A 510 45.87 -85.95 11.54
N VAL A 511 45.74 -86.15 10.23
CA VAL A 511 45.95 -87.45 9.56
C VAL A 511 47.41 -87.91 9.67
N MET A 512 48.38 -87.01 9.48
CA MET A 512 49.81 -87.34 9.56
C MET A 512 50.29 -87.69 10.97
N THR A 513 49.69 -87.11 12.02
CA THR A 513 50.03 -87.41 13.42
C THR A 513 49.58 -88.80 13.90
N LEU A 514 48.69 -89.48 13.16
CA LEU A 514 48.08 -90.76 13.54
C LEU A 514 48.53 -91.97 12.69
N MET A 515 49.37 -91.77 11.67
CA MET A 515 49.99 -92.85 10.91
C MET A 515 51.05 -93.56 11.78
N PRO A 516 50.93 -94.89 12.04
CA PRO A 516 52.00 -95.61 12.72
C PRO A 516 53.24 -95.59 11.82
N LYS A 517 54.41 -95.22 12.37
CA LYS A 517 55.69 -95.36 11.67
C LYS A 517 55.85 -96.82 11.24
N SER A 518 55.62 -97.12 9.96
CA SER A 518 55.98 -98.39 9.37
C SER A 518 57.51 -98.51 9.32
N SER A 519 58.08 -99.28 10.24
CA SER A 519 59.48 -99.70 10.19
C SER A 519 59.57 -101.08 9.54
N GLN A 520 60.10 -101.08 8.32
CA GLN A 520 61.11 -102.00 7.75
C GLN A 520 61.28 -103.38 8.40
N GLY A 521 61.15 -104.41 7.57
CA GLY A 521 61.51 -105.81 7.83
C GLY A 521 60.96 -106.71 6.73
#